data_AF-A0A3M2BT02-F1
#
_entry.id   AF-A0A3M2BT02-F1
#
_cell.length_a   1.000
_cell.length_b   1.000
_cell.length_c   1.000
_cell.angle_alpha   90.00
_cell.angle_beta   90.00
_cell.angle_gamma   90.00
#
_symmetry.space_group_name_H-M   'P 1'
#
loop_
_entity.id
_entity.type
_entity.pdbx_description
1 polymer ?
#
loop_
_entity_poly.entity_id
_entity_poly.type
_entity_poly.pdbx_seq_one_letter_code
_entity_poly.pdbx_strand_id
1 'polypeptide(L)'
;MADGQGKSIGAASRSEAVVADARIGPFTPAGLTITLVLAAAFVGLFFRWFYKQGRFSINFMEDWGHAFVIPGISAYLLWRHREALAKLKPEVFWPGLAPFLLGIIAYFAGIVTISNHMVQGFAMILTLFGLVLLMLGPRGMRYCF
;
A
#
# COMPACT_ATOMS: atom_id res chain seq x y z
N MET A 1 10.31 -62.99 -5.34
CA MET A 1 11.37 -62.18 -4.70
C MET A 1 11.06 -60.74 -5.05
N ALA A 2 10.74 -59.92 -4.03
CA ALA A 2 10.53 -58.47 -4.11
C ALA A 2 11.78 -57.78 -4.73
N ASP A 3 11.77 -56.56 -5.25
CA ASP A 3 11.38 -55.28 -4.62
C ASP A 3 11.59 -54.19 -5.69
N GLY A 4 10.69 -53.22 -5.90
CA GLY A 4 10.84 -51.92 -5.23
C GLY A 4 11.43 -50.83 -6.15
N GLN A 5 10.68 -50.38 -7.17
CA GLN A 5 10.98 -49.14 -7.90
C GLN A 5 9.74 -48.28 -8.07
N GLY A 6 9.46 -47.43 -7.09
CA GLY A 6 8.35 -46.49 -7.18
C GLY A 6 8.17 -45.68 -5.91
N LYS A 7 9.09 -44.76 -5.61
CA LYS A 7 8.90 -43.67 -4.63
C LYS A 7 10.14 -42.77 -4.59
N SER A 8 10.15 -41.69 -5.38
CA SER A 8 11.06 -40.55 -5.12
C SER A 8 10.66 -39.26 -5.83
N ILE A 9 9.99 -39.34 -6.99
CA ILE A 9 9.71 -38.14 -7.81
C ILE A 9 8.64 -37.19 -7.21
N GLY A 10 7.85 -37.64 -6.24
CA GLY A 10 6.73 -36.86 -5.68
C GLY A 10 7.07 -35.91 -4.52
N ALA A 11 8.22 -36.07 -3.86
CA ALA A 11 8.54 -35.27 -2.67
C ALA A 11 9.14 -33.90 -3.02
N ALA A 12 10.07 -33.85 -3.98
CA ALA A 12 10.74 -32.61 -4.39
C ALA A 12 9.78 -31.61 -5.08
N SER A 13 8.87 -32.11 -5.93
CA SER A 13 7.84 -31.29 -6.60
C SER A 13 6.84 -30.68 -5.62
N ARG A 14 6.51 -31.39 -4.54
CA ARG A 14 5.58 -30.90 -3.52
C ARG A 14 6.24 -29.87 -2.61
N SER A 15 7.54 -30.01 -2.30
CA SER A 15 8.29 -29.00 -1.54
C SER A 15 8.52 -27.70 -2.33
N GLU A 16 8.83 -27.78 -3.62
CA GLU A 16 8.97 -26.58 -4.46
C GLU A 16 7.64 -25.84 -4.64
N ALA A 17 6.53 -26.57 -4.79
CA ALA A 17 5.19 -26.00 -4.85
C ALA A 17 4.74 -25.37 -3.52
N VAL A 18 5.13 -25.93 -2.37
CA VAL A 18 4.85 -25.39 -1.04
C VAL A 18 5.71 -24.15 -0.74
N VAL A 19 6.96 -24.10 -1.21
CA VAL A 19 7.84 -22.92 -1.08
C VAL A 19 7.38 -21.78 -2.00
N ALA A 20 6.86 -22.09 -3.19
CA ALA A 20 6.24 -21.11 -4.09
C ALA A 20 4.89 -20.57 -3.58
N ASP A 21 4.26 -21.24 -2.62
CA ASP A 21 2.98 -20.86 -2.02
C ASP A 21 3.13 -20.03 -0.73
N ALA A 22 4.37 -19.78 -0.28
CA ALA A 22 4.68 -18.72 0.68
C ALA A 22 4.58 -17.33 0.02
N ARG A 23 3.46 -17.09 -0.66
CA ARG A 23 3.10 -15.82 -1.26
C ARG A 23 2.99 -14.83 -0.11
N ILE A 24 3.87 -13.84 -0.10
CA ILE A 24 3.94 -12.76 0.89
C ILE A 24 2.66 -11.92 0.77
N GLY A 25 1.56 -12.43 1.30
CA GLY A 25 0.34 -11.67 1.48
C GLY A 25 0.55 -10.68 2.63
N PRO A 26 -0.08 -9.50 2.60
CA PRO A 26 0.07 -8.47 3.64
C PRO A 26 -0.36 -8.95 5.05
N PHE A 27 -1.07 -10.09 5.12
CA PHE A 27 -1.53 -10.71 6.36
C PHE A 27 -0.65 -11.86 6.86
N THR A 28 0.45 -12.17 6.16
CA THR A 28 1.51 -13.03 6.71
C THR A 28 2.36 -12.22 7.70
N PRO A 29 3.06 -12.83 8.68
CA PRO A 29 3.93 -12.07 9.58
C PRO A 29 4.96 -11.20 8.83
N ALA A 30 5.58 -11.76 7.79
CA ALA A 30 6.50 -11.03 6.92
C ALA A 30 5.80 -9.90 6.14
N GLY A 31 4.63 -10.17 5.57
CA GLY A 31 3.83 -9.16 4.88
C GLY A 31 3.40 -8.02 5.79
N LEU A 32 2.99 -8.34 7.03
CA LEU A 32 2.63 -7.34 8.03
C LEU A 32 3.84 -6.48 8.40
N THR A 33 5.02 -7.08 8.60
CA THR A 33 6.25 -6.32 8.83
C THR A 33 6.55 -5.38 7.67
N ILE A 34 6.47 -5.85 6.42
CA ILE A 34 6.69 -5.02 5.23
C ILE A 34 5.66 -3.88 5.17
N THR A 35 4.38 -4.17 5.38
CA THR A 35 3.31 -3.16 5.40
C THR A 35 3.55 -2.12 6.48
N LEU A 36 3.94 -2.51 7.69
CA LEU A 36 4.24 -1.58 8.79
C LEU A 36 5.48 -0.73 8.50
N VAL A 37 6.55 -1.32 7.95
CA VAL A 37 7.76 -0.59 7.56
C VAL A 37 7.45 0.42 6.47
N LEU A 38 6.69 0.04 5.44
CA LEU A 38 6.29 0.93 4.36
C LEU A 38 5.34 2.03 4.84
N ALA A 39 4.40 1.71 5.74
CA ALA A 39 3.52 2.70 6.35
C ALA A 39 4.32 3.70 7.21
N ALA A 40 5.26 3.22 8.02
CA ALA A 40 6.15 4.07 8.81
C ALA A 40 7.03 4.95 7.92
N ALA A 41 7.60 4.39 6.84
CA ALA A 41 8.38 5.14 5.86
C ALA A 41 7.54 6.20 5.14
N PHE A 42 6.30 5.86 4.76
CA PHE A 42 5.37 6.82 4.14
C PHE A 42 5.02 7.97 5.09
N VAL A 43 4.62 7.66 6.33
CA VAL A 43 4.34 8.69 7.34
C VAL A 43 5.59 9.51 7.64
N GLY A 44 6.76 8.86 7.73
CA GLY A 44 8.05 9.50 7.93
C GLY A 44 8.49 10.38 6.77
N LEU A 45 8.12 10.06 5.52
CA LEU A 45 8.39 10.90 4.36
C LEU A 45 7.50 12.15 4.36
N PHE A 46 6.22 11.99 4.70
CA PHE A 46 5.21 13.06 4.65
C PHE A 46 4.95 13.74 6.00
N PHE A 47 5.74 13.46 7.04
CA PHE A 47 5.46 13.91 8.42
C PHE A 47 5.30 15.43 8.54
N ARG A 48 6.11 16.19 7.81
CA ARG A 48 6.06 17.67 7.79
C ARG A 48 4.76 18.16 7.21
N TRP A 49 4.26 17.48 6.18
CA TRP A 49 2.98 17.79 5.56
C TRP A 49 1.84 17.48 6.52
N PHE A 50 1.82 16.29 7.15
CA PHE A 50 0.81 15.94 8.16
C PHE A 50 0.78 16.92 9.31
N TYR A 51 1.95 17.32 9.85
CA TYR A 51 2.03 18.29 10.93
C TYR A 51 1.48 19.66 10.52
N LYS A 52 1.88 20.17 9.34
CA LYS A 52 1.35 21.44 8.83
C LYS A 52 -0.14 21.37 8.54
N GLN A 53 -0.60 20.31 7.89
CA GLN A 53 -2.02 20.11 7.55
C GLN A 53 -2.86 20.00 8.82
N GLY A 54 -2.44 19.20 9.80
CA GLY A 54 -3.15 19.06 11.08
C GLY A 54 -3.27 20.39 11.81
N ARG A 55 -2.19 21.16 11.87
CA ARG A 55 -2.24 22.53 12.39
C ARG A 55 -3.20 23.41 11.60
N PHE A 56 -3.18 23.34 10.27
CA PHE A 56 -4.06 24.14 9.43
C PHE A 56 -5.53 23.79 9.67
N SER A 57 -5.86 22.50 9.69
CA SER A 57 -7.20 22.00 10.01
C SER A 57 -7.69 22.37 11.41
N ILE A 58 -6.80 22.47 12.40
CA ILE A 58 -7.17 22.91 13.76
C ILE A 58 -7.42 24.42 13.80
N ASN A 59 -6.55 25.22 13.17
CA ASN A 59 -6.66 26.69 13.22
C ASN A 59 -7.79 27.24 12.32
N PHE A 60 -8.18 26.49 11.29
CA PHE A 60 -9.24 26.84 10.34
C PHE A 60 -10.31 25.74 10.32
N MET A 61 -10.94 25.50 11.48
CA MET A 61 -11.84 24.36 11.70
C MET A 61 -13.05 24.34 10.77
N GLU A 62 -13.65 25.50 10.51
CA GLU A 62 -14.86 25.62 9.68
C GLU A 62 -14.60 25.17 8.24
N ASP A 63 -13.44 25.53 7.69
CA ASP A 63 -13.07 25.21 6.32
C ASP A 63 -12.36 23.85 6.19
N TRP A 64 -11.51 23.48 7.16
CA TRP A 64 -10.55 22.37 7.01
C TRP A 64 -10.64 21.31 8.11
N GLY A 65 -11.52 21.45 9.11
CA GLY A 65 -11.70 20.49 10.20
C GLY A 65 -12.19 19.13 9.71
N HIS A 66 -12.99 19.12 8.63
CA HIS A 66 -13.49 17.90 8.01
C HIS A 66 -12.38 16.96 7.49
N ALA A 67 -11.15 17.47 7.29
CA ALA A 67 -10.00 16.66 6.88
C ALA A 67 -9.68 15.54 7.87
N PHE A 68 -10.02 15.68 9.16
CA PHE A 68 -9.86 14.62 10.16
C PHE A 68 -10.88 13.48 10.01
N VAL A 69 -12.03 13.75 9.39
CA VAL A 69 -13.10 12.76 9.17
C VAL A 69 -12.81 11.90 7.95
N ILE A 70 -12.12 12.45 6.94
CA ILE A 70 -11.82 11.76 5.67
C ILE A 70 -11.14 10.40 5.89
N PRO A 71 -10.07 10.24 6.71
CA PRO A 71 -9.47 8.93 6.96
C PRO A 71 -10.46 7.90 7.52
N GLY A 72 -11.39 8.33 8.39
CA GLY A 72 -12.44 7.46 8.94
C GLY A 72 -13.43 6.99 7.86
N ILE A 73 -13.84 7.89 6.97
CA ILE A 73 -14.69 7.56 5.83
C ILE A 73 -13.95 6.59 4.88
N SER A 74 -12.69 6.86 4.53
CA SER A 74 -11.87 5.99 3.70
C SER A 74 -11.73 4.58 4.30
N ALA A 75 -11.46 4.48 5.60
CA ALA A 75 -11.39 3.20 6.30
C ALA A 75 -12.73 2.45 6.28
N TYR A 76 -13.84 3.16 6.47
CA TYR A 76 -15.18 2.57 6.38
C TYR A 76 -15.50 2.04 4.97
N LEU A 77 -15.13 2.78 3.92
CA LEU A 77 -15.31 2.33 2.54
C LEU A 77 -14.51 1.06 2.24
N LEU A 78 -13.25 0.99 2.70
CA LEU A 78 -12.45 -0.24 2.61
C LEU A 78 -13.10 -1.39 3.39
N TRP A 79 -13.60 -1.12 4.60
CA TRP A 79 -14.27 -2.12 5.43
C TRP A 79 -15.54 -2.70 4.79
N ARG A 80 -16.29 -1.89 4.03
CA ARG A 80 -17.45 -2.34 3.26
C ARG A 80 -17.09 -3.39 2.22
N HIS A 81 -15.87 -3.34 1.69
CA HIS A 81 -15.34 -4.29 0.70
C HIS A 81 -14.43 -5.37 1.31
N ARG A 82 -14.39 -5.53 2.64
CA ARG A 82 -13.48 -6.47 3.33
C ARG A 82 -13.53 -7.90 2.83
N GLU A 83 -14.71 -8.41 2.45
CA GLU A 83 -14.85 -9.78 1.94
C GLU A 83 -14.27 -9.95 0.54
N ALA A 84 -14.38 -8.91 -0.31
CA ALA A 84 -13.75 -8.91 -1.62
C ALA A 84 -12.22 -8.75 -1.50
N LEU A 85 -11.78 -7.87 -0.59
CA LEU A 85 -10.36 -7.68 -0.28
C LEU A 85 -9.72 -8.95 0.31
N ALA A 86 -10.43 -9.68 1.18
CA ALA A 86 -9.94 -10.93 1.76
C ALA A 86 -9.78 -12.06 0.73
N LYS A 87 -10.56 -12.02 -0.37
CA LYS A 87 -10.46 -12.97 -1.48
C LYS A 87 -9.44 -12.55 -2.53
N LEU A 88 -8.94 -11.32 -2.46
CA LEU A 88 -7.93 -10.80 -3.38
C LEU A 88 -6.63 -11.58 -3.18
N LYS A 89 -6.00 -11.97 -4.29
CA LYS A 89 -4.62 -12.47 -4.30
C LYS A 89 -3.73 -11.28 -4.68
N PRO A 90 -2.95 -10.71 -3.74
CA PRO A 90 -2.04 -9.62 -4.05
C PRO A 90 -1.03 -10.06 -5.11
N GLU A 91 -0.81 -9.22 -6.10
CA GLU A 91 0.14 -9.43 -7.18
C GLU A 91 1.00 -8.18 -7.30
N VAL A 92 2.32 -8.34 -7.25
CA VAL A 92 3.24 -7.20 -7.41
C VAL A 92 3.10 -6.66 -8.83
N PHE A 93 2.76 -5.38 -8.95
CA PHE A 93 2.57 -4.72 -10.23
C PHE A 93 3.58 -3.60 -10.42
N TRP A 94 4.72 -3.94 -11.01
CA TRP A 94 5.85 -3.04 -11.23
C TRP A 94 5.51 -1.68 -11.87
N PRO A 95 4.54 -1.55 -12.81
CA PRO A 95 4.16 -0.23 -13.31
C PRO A 95 3.61 0.70 -12.23
N GLY A 96 3.16 0.20 -11.07
CA GLY A 96 2.80 1.01 -9.90
C GLY A 96 3.98 1.80 -9.31
N LEU A 97 5.22 1.40 -9.61
CA LEU A 97 6.42 2.15 -9.24
C LEU A 97 6.46 3.54 -9.89
N ALA A 98 5.91 3.69 -11.10
CA ALA A 98 5.91 4.97 -11.81
C ALA A 98 5.11 6.06 -11.06
N PRO A 99 3.81 5.89 -10.73
CA PRO A 99 3.09 6.87 -9.92
C PRO A 99 3.66 7.01 -8.50
N PHE A 100 4.22 5.93 -7.92
CA PHE A 100 4.86 6.00 -6.61
C PHE A 100 6.04 6.97 -6.59
N LEU A 101 7.01 6.78 -7.49
CA LEU A 101 8.18 7.64 -7.59
C LEU A 101 7.82 9.05 -8.07
N LEU A 102 6.88 9.17 -9.01
CA LEU A 102 6.39 10.47 -9.47
C LEU A 102 5.78 11.28 -8.33
N GLY A 103 5.00 10.65 -7.45
CA GLY A 103 4.46 11.30 -6.25
C GLY A 103 5.57 11.82 -5.33
N ILE A 104 6.61 11.04 -5.09
CA ILE A 104 7.75 11.48 -4.26
C ILE A 104 8.47 12.68 -4.91
N ILE A 105 8.76 12.61 -6.21
CA ILE A 105 9.40 13.72 -6.95
C ILE A 105 8.51 14.97 -6.91
N ALA A 106 7.21 14.81 -7.16
CA ALA A 106 6.24 15.90 -7.12
C ALA A 106 6.12 16.52 -5.72
N TYR A 107 6.28 15.74 -4.65
CA TYR A 107 6.29 16.24 -3.28
C TYR A 107 7.46 17.19 -3.05
N PHE A 108 8.68 16.79 -3.43
CA PHE A 108 9.86 17.65 -3.32
C PHE A 108 9.78 18.86 -4.25
N ALA A 109 9.24 18.71 -5.47
CA ALA A 109 8.94 19.85 -6.34
C ALA A 109 7.92 20.81 -5.68
N GLY A 110 6.91 20.27 -4.99
CA GLY A 110 5.93 21.03 -4.20
C GLY A 110 6.53 21.77 -3.01
N ILE A 111 7.66 21.30 -2.48
CA ILE A 111 8.40 21.96 -1.40
C ILE A 111 9.33 23.04 -1.94
N VAL A 112 10.16 22.70 -2.93
CA VAL A 112 11.31 23.53 -3.34
C VAL A 112 10.96 24.46 -4.50
N THR A 113 10.30 23.93 -5.52
CA THR A 113 10.09 24.65 -6.79
C THR A 113 8.77 25.40 -6.80
N ILE A 114 7.68 24.71 -6.47
CA ILE A 114 6.30 25.22 -6.57
C ILE A 114 5.88 25.88 -5.25
N SER A 115 6.46 25.48 -4.12
CA SER A 115 6.16 26.01 -2.78
C SER A 115 4.65 26.02 -2.45
N ASN A 116 3.92 24.99 -2.87
CA ASN A 116 2.47 24.89 -2.73
C ASN A 116 2.07 23.68 -1.89
N HIS A 117 1.37 23.95 -0.78
CA HIS A 117 0.96 22.92 0.20
C HIS A 117 -0.10 21.95 -0.34
N MET A 118 -0.99 22.40 -1.24
CA MET A 118 -1.98 21.53 -1.87
C MET A 118 -1.32 20.57 -2.87
N VAL A 119 -0.35 21.05 -3.66
CA VAL A 119 0.44 20.19 -4.56
C VAL A 119 1.16 19.10 -3.78
N GLN A 120 1.72 19.43 -2.61
CA GLN A 120 2.31 18.44 -1.71
C GLN A 120 1.29 17.38 -1.25
N GLY A 121 0.05 17.78 -0.97
CA GLY A 121 -1.03 16.85 -0.60
C GLY A 121 -1.43 15.92 -1.74
N PHE A 122 -1.55 16.43 -2.97
CA PHE A 122 -1.81 15.59 -4.15
C PHE A 122 -0.66 14.63 -4.43
N ALA A 123 0.57 15.08 -4.26
CA ALA A 123 1.76 14.24 -4.38
C ALA A 123 1.79 13.09 -3.36
N MET A 124 1.35 13.34 -2.13
CA MET A 124 1.18 12.30 -1.10
C MET A 124 0.14 11.26 -1.51
N ILE A 125 -1.02 11.69 -2.01
CA ILE A 125 -2.08 10.78 -2.50
C ILE A 125 -1.59 9.96 -3.69
N LEU A 126 -0.88 10.58 -4.64
CA LEU A 126 -0.31 9.88 -5.80
C LEU A 126 0.74 8.83 -5.38
N THR A 127 1.56 9.16 -4.37
CA THR A 127 2.52 8.21 -3.78
C THR A 127 1.79 7.03 -3.15
N LEU A 128 0.74 7.28 -2.36
CA LEU A 128 -0.06 6.23 -1.74
C LEU A 128 -0.74 5.35 -2.80
N PHE A 129 -1.30 5.96 -3.84
CA PHE A 129 -1.88 5.26 -5.00
C PHE A 129 -0.86 4.32 -5.64
N GLY A 130 0.33 4.81 -5.95
CA GLY A 130 1.38 4.00 -6.56
C GLY A 130 1.85 2.86 -5.65
N LEU A 131 1.96 3.10 -4.34
CA LEU A 131 2.33 2.08 -3.36
C LEU A 131 1.28 0.96 -3.28
N VAL A 132 0.01 1.32 -3.16
CA VAL A 132 -1.10 0.34 -3.11
C VAL A 132 -1.20 -0.42 -4.43
N LEU A 133 -1.07 0.27 -5.56
CA LEU A 133 -1.06 -0.34 -6.90
C LEU A 133 0.12 -1.32 -7.05
N LEU A 134 1.31 -0.96 -6.57
CA LEU A 134 2.49 -1.82 -6.61
C LEU A 134 2.30 -3.09 -5.77
N MET A 135 1.67 -2.99 -4.60
CA MET A 135 1.50 -4.12 -3.67
C MET A 135 0.30 -5.02 -3.98
N LEU A 136 -0.83 -4.45 -4.39
CA LEU A 136 -2.09 -5.18 -4.59
C LEU A 136 -2.43 -5.42 -6.07
N GLY A 137 -1.78 -4.70 -6.98
CA GLY A 137 -2.08 -4.73 -8.40
C GLY A 137 -3.39 -4.04 -8.79
N PRO A 138 -3.69 -3.92 -10.10
CA PRO A 138 -4.85 -3.18 -10.61
C PRO A 138 -6.20 -3.71 -10.12
N ARG A 139 -6.28 -5.01 -9.79
CA ARG A 139 -7.51 -5.62 -9.26
C ARG A 139 -7.84 -5.09 -7.86
N GLY A 140 -6.84 -4.91 -7.01
CA GLY A 140 -7.03 -4.35 -5.67
C GLY A 140 -7.47 -2.89 -5.70
N MET A 141 -6.97 -2.12 -6.67
CA MET A 141 -7.31 -0.70 -6.79
C MET A 141 -8.80 -0.42 -6.91
N ARG A 142 -9.58 -1.32 -7.51
CA ARG A 142 -11.05 -1.20 -7.65
C ARG A 142 -11.79 -0.98 -6.33
N TYR A 143 -11.17 -1.34 -5.21
CA TYR A 143 -11.74 -1.18 -3.87
C TYR A 143 -11.04 -0.09 -3.06
N CYS A 144 -9.83 0.32 -3.46
CA CYS A 144 -8.99 1.23 -2.69
C CYS A 144 -8.99 2.67 -3.21
N PHE A 145 -9.33 2.88 -4.49
CA PHE A 145 -9.35 4.18 -5.17
C PHE A 145 -10.50 4.21 -6.18
#